data_AF-A0A1G6IMD4-F1
#
_entry.id   AF-A0A1G6IMD4-F1
#
_cell.length_a   1.000
_cell.length_b   1.000
_cell.length_c   1.000
_cell.angle_alpha   90.00
_cell.angle_beta   90.00
_cell.angle_gamma   90.00
#
_symmetry.space_group_name_H-M   'P 1'
#
loop_
_entity.id
_entity.type
_entity.pdbx_description
1 polymer ?
#
loop_
_entity_poly.entity_id
_entity_poly.type
_entity_poly.pdbx_seq_one_letter_code
_entity_poly.pdbx_strand_id
1 'polypeptide(L)'
;MKTGLLVAADLYGCAEDSLAQDALTHILEERAKENHMQVQSIRTEQENETEYGIYSICKAGHIILHVNYEKGFVAIDGFSCNEEADPEKMVRELCSFLAPDKMKLTYVDRGDFGKKADMKPRHRNKSRKITQMRNMTKRFGKLLMKPKSL
;
A
#
# COMPACT_ATOMS: atom_id res chain seq x y z
N MET A 1 14.74 -6.72 0.40
CA MET A 1 13.72 -7.78 0.46
C MET A 1 12.40 -7.04 0.63
N LYS A 2 11.61 -6.97 -0.45
CA LYS A 2 10.25 -6.44 -0.45
C LYS A 2 9.33 -7.56 0.01
N THR A 3 8.34 -7.27 0.86
CA THR A 3 7.41 -8.27 1.37
C THR A 3 6.04 -8.22 0.71
N GLY A 4 5.72 -7.14 -0.02
CA GLY A 4 4.49 -7.03 -0.80
C GLY A 4 4.45 -5.80 -1.68
N LEU A 5 3.50 -5.75 -2.61
CA LEU A 5 3.26 -4.62 -3.50
C LEU A 5 1.86 -4.06 -3.23
N LEU A 6 1.79 -2.76 -2.94
CA LEU A 6 0.55 -1.99 -3.01
C LEU A 6 0.58 -1.16 -4.30
N VAL A 7 -0.49 -1.26 -5.09
CA VAL A 7 -0.76 -0.38 -6.22
C VAL A 7 -2.02 0.40 -5.89
N ALA A 8 -1.86 1.72 -5.80
CA ALA A 8 -2.95 2.67 -5.59
C ALA A 8 -3.27 3.35 -6.93
N ALA A 9 -4.54 3.49 -7.27
CA ALA A 9 -4.98 4.20 -8.48
C ALA A 9 -6.11 5.17 -8.16
N ASP A 10 -5.91 6.44 -8.52
CA ASP A 10 -6.97 7.45 -8.53
C ASP A 10 -7.47 7.61 -9.98
N LEU A 11 -8.74 7.31 -10.22
CA LEU A 11 -9.38 7.35 -11.55
C LEU A 11 -10.42 8.46 -11.58
N TYR A 12 -10.38 9.29 -12.62
CA TYR A 12 -11.23 10.47 -12.78
C TYR A 12 -11.98 10.41 -14.11
N GLY A 13 -13.29 10.67 -14.09
CA GLY A 13 -14.13 10.64 -15.29
C GLY A 13 -14.36 9.23 -15.82
N CYS A 14 -14.63 8.27 -14.93
CA CYS A 14 -15.01 6.91 -15.31
C CYS A 14 -16.38 6.89 -16.00
N ALA A 15 -16.59 5.94 -16.92
CA ALA A 15 -17.87 5.78 -17.61
C ALA A 15 -19.00 5.38 -16.64
N GLU A 16 -20.17 6.05 -16.69
CA GLU A 16 -21.29 5.81 -15.76
C GLU A 16 -21.71 4.33 -15.71
N ASP A 17 -21.82 3.68 -16.87
CA ASP A 17 -22.21 2.27 -16.98
C ASP A 17 -21.22 1.32 -16.26
N SER A 18 -19.94 1.71 -16.18
CA SER A 18 -18.90 0.92 -15.50
C SER A 18 -18.93 1.05 -13.97
N LEU A 19 -19.62 2.07 -13.46
CA LEU A 19 -19.70 2.36 -12.02
C LEU A 19 -20.83 1.59 -11.34
N ALA A 20 -21.70 0.91 -12.11
CA ALA A 20 -22.78 0.07 -11.58
C ALA A 20 -22.25 -0.93 -10.54
N GLN A 21 -22.80 -0.89 -9.31
CA GLN A 21 -22.30 -1.63 -8.16
C GLN A 21 -22.17 -3.14 -8.44
N ASP A 22 -23.20 -3.76 -9.00
CA ASP A 22 -23.21 -5.20 -9.29
C ASP A 22 -22.20 -5.58 -10.38
N ALA A 23 -22.09 -4.76 -11.43
CA ALA A 23 -21.16 -4.98 -12.52
C ALA A 23 -19.71 -4.85 -12.03
N LEU A 24 -19.41 -3.81 -11.25
CA LEU A 24 -18.08 -3.57 -10.71
C LEU A 24 -17.67 -4.65 -9.70
N THR A 25 -18.61 -5.10 -8.86
CA THR A 25 -18.36 -6.21 -7.91
C THR A 25 -18.04 -7.50 -8.66
N HIS A 26 -18.82 -7.84 -9.69
CA HIS A 26 -18.59 -9.02 -10.52
C HIS A 26 -17.24 -8.98 -11.24
N ILE A 27 -16.90 -7.84 -11.85
CA ILE A 27 -15.61 -7.67 -12.53
C ILE A 27 -14.44 -7.71 -11.55
N LEU A 28 -14.58 -7.13 -10.37
CA LEU A 28 -13.59 -7.24 -9.31
C LEU A 28 -13.34 -8.71 -8.94
N GLU A 29 -14.39 -9.50 -8.77
CA GLU A 29 -14.29 -10.93 -8.45
C GLU A 29 -13.54 -11.71 -9.53
N GLU A 30 -13.90 -11.48 -10.79
CA GLU A 30 -13.27 -12.12 -11.95
C GLU A 30 -11.78 -11.79 -12.02
N ARG A 31 -11.41 -10.50 -12.00
CA ARG A 31 -10.01 -10.05 -12.09
C ARG A 31 -9.20 -10.47 -10.86
N ALA A 32 -9.78 -10.44 -9.67
CA ALA A 32 -9.10 -10.89 -8.46
C ALA A 32 -8.77 -12.40 -8.54
N LYS A 33 -9.66 -13.21 -9.11
CA LYS A 33 -9.44 -14.64 -9.31
C LYS A 33 -8.35 -14.91 -10.36
N GLU A 34 -8.40 -14.23 -11.50
CA GLU A 34 -7.43 -14.37 -12.60
C GLU A 34 -6.02 -13.96 -12.20
N ASN A 35 -5.89 -13.00 -11.29
CA ASN A 35 -4.60 -12.51 -10.79
C ASN A 35 -4.21 -13.11 -9.44
N HIS A 36 -4.81 -14.26 -9.08
CA HIS A 36 -4.46 -15.06 -7.90
C HIS A 36 -4.44 -14.26 -6.57
N MET A 37 -5.34 -13.28 -6.42
CA MET A 37 -5.43 -12.46 -5.20
C MET A 37 -5.90 -13.25 -3.97
N GLN A 38 -6.46 -14.47 -4.14
CA GLN A 38 -6.93 -15.34 -3.05
C GLN A 38 -7.94 -14.63 -2.13
N VAL A 39 -9.01 -14.12 -2.73
CA VAL A 39 -10.11 -13.45 -2.03
C VAL A 39 -10.82 -14.42 -1.08
N GLN A 40 -11.04 -13.99 0.16
CA GLN A 40 -11.72 -14.74 1.21
C GLN A 40 -13.15 -14.25 1.43
N SER A 41 -13.37 -12.95 1.30
CA SER A 41 -14.68 -12.33 1.44
C SER A 41 -14.71 -10.97 0.74
N ILE A 42 -15.88 -10.61 0.21
CA ILE A 42 -16.16 -9.30 -0.37
C ILE A 42 -17.35 -8.71 0.36
N ARG A 43 -17.27 -7.41 0.66
CA ARG A 43 -18.34 -6.66 1.28
C ARG A 43 -18.50 -5.33 0.55
N THR A 44 -19.74 -5.02 0.18
CA THR A 44 -20.08 -3.75 -0.48
C THR A 44 -20.93 -2.93 0.48
N GLU A 45 -20.50 -1.71 0.75
CA GLU A 45 -21.19 -0.79 1.67
C GLU A 45 -21.60 0.47 0.93
N GLN A 46 -22.88 0.82 1.02
CA GLN A 46 -23.36 2.12 0.58
C GLN A 46 -23.02 3.16 1.66
N GLU A 47 -22.28 4.20 1.29
CA GLU A 47 -21.88 5.27 2.22
C GLU A 47 -22.91 6.42 2.19
N ASN A 48 -23.44 6.75 1.02
CA ASN A 48 -24.56 7.69 0.80
C ASN A 48 -25.21 7.46 -0.57
N GLU A 49 -26.09 8.34 -1.05
CA GLU A 49 -26.80 8.17 -2.34
C GLU A 49 -25.88 8.08 -3.57
N THR A 50 -24.67 8.63 -3.50
CA THR A 50 -23.75 8.74 -4.64
C THR A 50 -22.43 7.99 -4.43
N GLU A 51 -22.18 7.50 -3.22
CA GLU A 51 -20.91 6.89 -2.84
C GLU A 51 -21.09 5.52 -2.22
N TYR A 52 -20.23 4.58 -2.61
CA TYR A 52 -20.17 3.24 -2.05
C TYR A 52 -18.72 2.72 -2.06
N GLY A 53 -18.45 1.75 -1.19
CA GLY A 53 -17.15 1.09 -1.09
C GLY A 53 -17.27 -0.41 -1.32
N ILE A 54 -16.28 -1.00 -2.01
CA ILE A 54 -16.10 -2.45 -2.10
C ILE A 54 -14.83 -2.83 -1.36
N TYR A 55 -14.96 -3.72 -0.38
CA TYR A 55 -13.88 -4.17 0.49
C TYR A 55 -13.68 -5.67 0.35
N SER A 56 -12.57 -6.07 -0.28
CA SER A 56 -12.21 -7.47 -0.51
C SER A 56 -11.04 -7.87 0.37
N ILE A 57 -11.31 -8.79 1.30
CA ILE A 57 -10.28 -9.38 2.15
C ILE A 57 -9.60 -10.49 1.37
N CYS A 58 -8.29 -10.40 1.23
CA CYS A 58 -7.46 -11.36 0.51
C CYS A 58 -6.48 -12.03 1.46
N LYS A 59 -6.04 -13.26 1.15
CA LYS A 59 -4.98 -13.90 1.93
C LYS A 59 -3.69 -13.07 1.81
N ALA A 60 -3.26 -12.50 2.93
CA ALA A 60 -2.08 -11.63 3.02
C ALA A 60 -2.16 -10.39 2.08
N GLY A 61 -3.36 -9.84 1.88
CA GLY A 61 -3.58 -8.70 0.99
C GLY A 61 -4.95 -8.07 1.18
N HIS A 62 -5.32 -7.15 0.30
CA HIS A 62 -6.68 -6.63 0.16
C HIS A 62 -6.87 -5.98 -1.21
N ILE A 63 -8.14 -5.82 -1.59
CA ILE A 63 -8.57 -4.97 -2.69
C ILE A 63 -9.63 -4.04 -2.12
N ILE A 64 -9.44 -2.73 -2.25
CA ILE A 64 -10.38 -1.74 -1.72
C ILE A 64 -10.72 -0.75 -2.83
N LEU A 65 -12.00 -0.55 -3.08
CA LEU A 65 -12.51 0.45 -4.00
C LEU A 65 -13.39 1.43 -3.23
N HIS A 66 -13.21 2.72 -3.49
CA HIS A 66 -14.14 3.77 -3.11
C HIS A 66 -14.66 4.45 -4.37
N VAL A 67 -15.97 4.45 -4.57
CA VAL A 67 -16.63 4.97 -5.75
C VAL A 67 -17.45 6.19 -5.39
N ASN A 68 -17.32 7.26 -6.17
CA ASN A 68 -18.21 8.42 -6.17
C ASN A 68 -18.81 8.57 -7.59
N TYR A 69 -20.09 8.21 -7.72
CA TYR A 69 -20.81 8.26 -9.00
C TYR A 69 -20.90 9.68 -9.56
N GLU A 70 -21.26 10.65 -8.73
CA GLU A 70 -21.48 12.04 -9.17
C GLU A 70 -20.24 12.65 -9.82
N LYS A 71 -19.05 12.31 -9.30
CA LYS A 71 -17.76 12.80 -9.81
C LYS A 71 -17.13 11.89 -10.85
N GLY A 72 -17.75 10.74 -11.16
CA GLY A 72 -17.13 9.69 -11.96
C GLY A 72 -15.76 9.28 -11.42
N PHE A 73 -15.62 9.23 -10.10
CA PHE A 73 -14.33 9.03 -9.42
C PHE A 73 -14.26 7.66 -8.77
N VAL A 74 -13.12 6.98 -8.93
CA VAL A 74 -12.84 5.72 -8.23
C VAL A 74 -11.42 5.75 -7.67
N ALA A 75 -11.28 5.49 -6.37
CA ALA A 75 -10.00 5.18 -5.75
C ALA A 75 -9.88 3.66 -5.60
N ILE A 76 -8.75 3.10 -6.00
CA ILE A 76 -8.46 1.66 -5.95
C ILE A 76 -7.17 1.43 -5.17
N ASP A 77 -7.19 0.53 -4.20
CA ASP A 77 -6.00 -0.03 -3.55
C ASP A 77 -5.95 -1.54 -3.77
N GLY A 78 -4.99 -2.01 -4.58
CA GLY A 78 -4.68 -3.42 -4.75
C GLY A 78 -3.38 -3.78 -4.02
N PHE A 79 -3.46 -4.62 -2.99
CA PHE A 79 -2.32 -5.00 -2.17
C PHE A 79 -2.18 -6.51 -2.01
N SER A 80 -0.97 -7.01 -2.20
CA SER A 80 -0.63 -8.40 -1.85
C SER A 80 0.81 -8.56 -1.39
N CYS A 81 1.00 -9.44 -0.40
CA CYS A 81 2.28 -10.01 -0.01
C CYS A 81 2.54 -11.39 -0.65
N ASN A 82 1.57 -11.94 -1.39
CA ASN A 82 1.69 -13.25 -2.03
C ASN A 82 2.47 -13.12 -3.35
N GLU A 83 3.48 -13.97 -3.55
CA GLU A 83 4.32 -13.98 -4.77
C GLU A 83 3.56 -14.46 -6.02
N GLU A 84 2.52 -15.28 -5.85
CA GLU A 84 1.67 -15.73 -6.96
C GLU A 84 0.65 -14.66 -7.38
N ALA A 85 0.36 -13.69 -6.53
CA ALA A 85 -0.64 -12.67 -6.78
C ALA A 85 -0.05 -11.53 -7.62
N ASP A 86 -0.82 -11.02 -8.57
CA ASP A 86 -0.43 -9.89 -9.42
C ASP A 86 -1.35 -8.67 -9.17
N PRO A 87 -1.12 -7.92 -8.07
CA PRO A 87 -1.93 -6.75 -7.75
C PRO A 87 -1.76 -5.62 -8.77
N GLU A 88 -0.62 -5.53 -9.46
CA GLU A 88 -0.44 -4.51 -10.50
C GLU A 88 -1.31 -4.79 -11.72
N LYS A 89 -1.24 -6.01 -12.26
CA LYS A 89 -2.03 -6.39 -13.43
C LYS A 89 -3.53 -6.29 -13.13
N MET A 90 -3.96 -6.78 -11.96
CA MET A 90 -5.35 -6.67 -11.53
C MET A 90 -5.82 -5.21 -11.48
N VAL A 91 -5.07 -4.30 -10.85
CA VAL A 91 -5.45 -2.88 -10.79
C VAL A 91 -5.50 -2.27 -12.20
N ARG A 92 -4.57 -2.61 -13.09
CA ARG A 92 -4.59 -2.13 -14.49
C ARG A 92 -5.80 -2.63 -15.28
N GLU A 93 -6.23 -3.87 -15.05
CA GLU A 93 -7.42 -4.44 -15.68
C GLU A 93 -8.69 -3.75 -15.16
N LEU A 94 -8.78 -3.46 -13.86
CA LEU A 94 -9.87 -2.65 -13.30
C LEU A 94 -9.87 -1.22 -13.89
N CYS A 95 -8.71 -0.58 -14.01
CA CYS A 95 -8.59 0.72 -14.65
C CYS A 95 -9.08 0.69 -16.11
N SER A 96 -8.79 -0.40 -16.83
CA SER A 96 -9.21 -0.56 -18.22
C SER A 96 -10.73 -0.75 -18.34
N PHE A 97 -11.34 -1.49 -17.41
CA PHE A 97 -12.80 -1.66 -17.34
C PHE A 97 -13.52 -0.34 -17.01
N LEU A 98 -12.98 0.45 -16.07
CA LEU A 98 -13.57 1.71 -15.63
C LEU A 98 -13.41 2.86 -16.64
N ALA A 99 -12.51 2.69 -17.62
CA ALA A 99 -12.28 3.60 -18.74
C ALA A 99 -12.25 5.10 -18.35
N PRO A 100 -11.37 5.52 -17.42
CA PRO A 100 -11.32 6.91 -16.96
C PRO A 100 -10.69 7.84 -17.98
N ASP A 101 -11.13 9.09 -18.01
CA ASP A 101 -10.48 10.18 -18.76
C ASP A 101 -9.04 10.43 -18.29
N LYS A 102 -8.81 10.34 -16.97
CA LYS A 102 -7.50 10.58 -16.34
C LYS A 102 -7.29 9.58 -15.22
N MET A 103 -6.03 9.17 -15.05
CA MET A 103 -5.65 8.28 -13.96
C MET A 103 -4.30 8.64 -13.36
N LYS A 104 -4.11 8.32 -12.09
CA LYS A 104 -2.83 8.40 -11.39
C LYS A 104 -2.56 7.08 -10.68
N LEU A 105 -1.54 6.35 -11.13
CA LEU A 105 -1.05 5.16 -10.45
C LEU A 105 0.12 5.49 -9.51
N THR A 106 0.10 4.92 -8.32
CA THR A 106 1.19 4.99 -7.35
C THR A 106 1.56 3.59 -6.90
N TYR A 107 2.86 3.30 -6.89
CA TYR A 107 3.42 2.02 -6.48
C TYR A 107 4.11 2.17 -5.14
N VAL A 108 3.81 1.27 -4.22
CA VAL A 108 4.44 1.24 -2.91
C VAL A 108 4.93 -0.17 -2.60
N ASP A 109 6.24 -0.32 -2.54
CA ASP A 109 6.87 -1.55 -2.06
C ASP A 109 6.70 -1.64 -0.54
N ARG A 110 5.85 -2.56 -0.11
CA ARG A 110 5.56 -2.78 1.31
C ARG A 110 6.62 -3.73 1.88
N GLY A 111 7.10 -3.38 3.06
CA GLY A 111 8.25 -4.04 3.67
C GLY A 111 9.55 -3.83 2.88
N ASP A 112 9.65 -2.77 2.07
CA ASP A 112 10.95 -2.31 1.64
C ASP A 112 11.69 -1.68 2.84
N PHE A 113 12.64 -2.43 3.38
CA PHE A 113 13.48 -1.97 4.49
C PHE A 113 14.53 -0.95 4.05
N GLY A 114 14.63 -0.62 2.76
CA GLY A 114 15.50 0.43 2.21
C GLY A 114 16.92 0.41 2.79
N LYS A 115 17.51 1.60 2.96
CA LYS A 115 18.68 1.80 3.86
C LYS A 115 18.18 2.31 5.21
N LYS A 116 18.86 1.97 6.30
CA LYS A 116 18.58 2.51 7.66
C LYS A 116 18.47 4.05 7.73
N ALA A 117 19.08 4.76 6.78
CA ALA A 117 19.01 6.22 6.68
C ALA A 117 17.63 6.73 6.25
N ASP A 118 16.92 5.98 5.41
CA ASP A 118 15.59 6.34 4.88
C ASP A 118 14.49 6.07 5.93
N MET A 119 14.73 5.09 6.80
CA MET A 119 13.89 4.77 7.96
C MET A 119 14.09 5.79 9.09
N LYS A 120 13.45 6.96 9.01
CA LYS A 120 13.51 7.97 10.09
C LYS A 120 12.94 7.40 11.41
N PRO A 121 13.75 7.22 12.47
CA PRO A 121 13.25 6.77 13.76
C PRO A 121 12.41 7.88 14.40
N ARG A 122 11.11 7.67 14.54
CA ARG A 122 10.20 8.64 15.18
C ARG A 122 10.25 8.60 16.70
N HIS A 123 10.57 7.45 17.30
CA HIS A 123 10.64 7.33 18.76
C HIS A 123 12.04 7.68 19.31
N ARG A 124 12.20 8.88 19.87
CA ARG A 124 13.37 9.24 20.70
C ARG A 124 13.23 8.60 22.08
N ASN A 125 13.53 7.31 22.18
CA ASN A 125 13.69 6.67 23.50
C ASN A 125 14.78 7.40 24.30
N LYS A 126 14.47 7.91 25.51
CA LYS A 126 15.44 8.57 26.41
C LYS A 126 16.65 7.66 26.71
N SER A 127 16.44 6.35 26.75
CA SER A 127 17.49 5.35 26.91
C SER A 127 18.56 5.40 25.82
N ARG A 128 18.22 5.80 24.58
CA ARG A 128 19.17 5.94 23.47
C ARG A 128 20.17 7.07 23.71
N LYS A 129 19.78 8.16 24.39
CA LYS A 129 20.72 9.22 24.80
C LYS A 129 21.72 8.71 25.84
N ILE A 130 21.26 7.92 26.81
CA ILE A 130 22.13 7.33 27.84
C ILE A 130 23.11 6.34 27.20
N THR A 131 22.64 5.49 26.29
CA THR A 131 23.50 4.53 25.57
C THR A 131 24.48 5.25 24.62
N GLN A 132 24.04 6.29 23.92
CA GLN A 132 24.90 7.11 23.05
C GLN A 132 25.96 7.86 23.87
N MET A 133 25.58 8.45 25.02
CA MET A 133 26.48 9.11 25.95
C MET A 133 27.48 8.12 26.53
N ARG A 134 27.05 6.94 27.02
CA ARG A 134 27.94 5.86 27.50
C ARG A 134 28.91 5.37 26.42
N ASN A 135 28.45 5.24 25.17
CA ASN A 135 29.30 4.81 24.07
C ASN A 135 30.31 5.90 23.66
N MET A 136 29.93 7.17 23.73
CA MET A 136 30.84 8.30 23.57
C MET A 136 31.89 8.32 24.68
N THR A 137 31.50 8.17 25.95
CA THR A 137 32.47 8.13 27.07
C THR A 137 33.44 6.96 26.93
N LYS A 138 32.97 5.77 26.52
CA LYS A 138 33.84 4.62 26.24
C LYS A 138 34.82 4.88 25.09
N ARG A 139 34.39 5.57 24.03
CA ARG A 139 35.27 5.94 22.90
C ARG A 139 36.31 6.99 23.30
N PHE A 140 35.90 8.04 24.02
CA PHE A 140 36.80 9.07 24.53
C PHE A 140 37.78 8.52 25.57
N GLY A 141 37.33 7.64 26.47
CA GLY A 141 38.20 6.94 27.42
C GLY A 141 39.27 6.09 26.73
N LYS A 142 38.91 5.34 25.66
CA LYS A 142 39.89 4.62 24.83
C LYS A 142 40.87 5.53 24.09
N LEU A 143 40.46 6.76 23.74
CA LEU A 143 41.32 7.73 23.07
C LEU A 143 42.32 8.37 24.04
N LEU A 144 41.86 8.67 25.27
CA LEU A 144 42.66 9.25 26.35
C LEU A 144 43.62 8.24 27.00
N MET A 145 43.29 6.94 26.99
CA MET A 145 44.14 5.87 27.50
C MET A 145 45.11 5.29 26.46
N LYS A 146 45.21 5.88 25.26
CA LYS A 146 46.31 5.52 24.34
C LYS A 146 47.59 6.16 24.86
N PRO A 147 48.61 5.38 25.28
CA PRO A 147 49.90 5.95 25.64
C PRO A 147 50.46 6.68 24.43
N LYS A 148 50.96 7.91 24.63
CA LYS A 148 51.77 8.59 23.63
C LYS A 148 53.01 7.72 23.41
N SER A 149 53.17 7.18 22.21
CA SER A 149 54.43 6.53 21.84
C SER A 149 55.53 7.58 21.95
N LEU A 150 56.52 7.29 22.79
CA LEU A 150 57.82 7.97 22.83
C LEU A 150 58.61 7.63 21.56
#